data_AF-A0A952LG23-F1
#
_entry.id   AF-A0A952LG23-F1
#
_cell.length_a   1.000
_cell.length_b   1.000
_cell.length_c   1.000
_cell.angle_alpha   90.00
_cell.angle_beta   90.00
_cell.angle_gamma   90.00
#
_symmetry.space_group_name_H-M   'P 1'
#
loop_
_entity.id
_entity.type
_entity.pdbx_description
1 polymer ?
#
loop_
_entity_poly.entity_id
_entity_poly.type
_entity_poly.pdbx_seq_one_letter_code
_entity_poly.pdbx_strand_id
1 'polypeptide(L)'
;MYKTRISLPLRFDKKIYGKSIEYVEIGATEFYRPSKIMWIKGKSQDLPNYSHDNYIEFPARNVNVYVASENHLVITKGDKNLFYLVVDAPYKGSSQIIYEQPSSMFCPRDKVILFEEYKSRKGRLGVSAGALILTDKERIRVEWIRKKENGQTERGNILIDINGDIIEEEIIMLE
;
A
#
# COMPACT_ATOMS: atom_id res chain seq x y z
N MET A 1 -10.69 -9.45 4.84
CA MET A 1 -9.48 -9.27 5.66
C MET A 1 -8.68 -8.11 5.08
N TYR A 2 -7.99 -7.37 5.94
CA TYR A 2 -7.17 -6.23 5.54
C TYR A 2 -5.73 -6.47 5.97
N LYS A 3 -4.78 -5.90 5.24
CA LYS A 3 -3.39 -5.77 5.69
C LYS A 3 -3.07 -4.28 5.80
N THR A 4 -2.93 -3.81 7.03
CA THR A 4 -2.65 -2.40 7.36
C THR A 4 -1.30 -2.22 8.06
N ARG A 5 -0.78 -3.32 8.62
CA ARG A 5 0.56 -3.46 9.19
C ARG A 5 1.33 -4.50 8.38
N ILE A 6 2.52 -4.12 7.93
CA ILE A 6 3.40 -5.04 7.21
C ILE A 6 4.85 -4.58 7.35
N SER A 7 5.75 -5.56 7.39
CA SER A 7 7.19 -5.34 7.30
C SER A 7 7.65 -5.88 5.95
N LEU A 8 8.14 -4.99 5.08
CA LEU A 8 8.64 -5.37 3.76
C LEU A 8 10.16 -5.55 3.81
N PRO A 9 10.70 -6.69 3.36
CA PRO A 9 12.13 -6.94 3.40
C PRO A 9 12.85 -6.02 2.42
N LEU A 10 13.98 -5.47 2.88
CA LEU A 10 14.87 -4.71 2.02
C LEU A 10 15.57 -5.63 1.03
N ARG A 11 15.66 -5.10 -0.19
CA ARG A 11 16.42 -5.69 -1.29
C ARG A 11 17.51 -4.74 -1.74
N PHE A 12 18.51 -5.29 -2.39
CA PHE A 12 19.68 -4.57 -2.85
C PHE A 12 19.83 -4.78 -4.34
N ASP A 13 19.90 -3.69 -5.11
CA ASP A 13 20.22 -3.79 -6.52
C ASP A 13 21.74 -3.86 -6.73
N LYS A 14 22.16 -4.53 -7.81
CA LYS A 14 23.58 -4.66 -8.16
C LYS A 14 24.17 -3.27 -8.40
N LYS A 15 25.34 -3.04 -7.80
CA LYS A 15 26.01 -1.75 -7.63
C LYS A 15 25.96 -0.87 -8.88
N ILE A 16 25.41 0.34 -8.74
CA ILE A 16 25.59 1.44 -9.69
C ILE A 16 26.67 2.35 -9.10
N TYR A 17 27.79 2.53 -9.81
CA TYR A 17 28.97 3.29 -9.35
C TYR A 17 29.50 2.89 -7.95
N GLY A 18 29.51 1.58 -7.66
CA GLY A 18 30.06 1.06 -6.41
C GLY A 18 29.14 1.17 -5.19
N LYS A 19 27.97 1.81 -5.30
CA LYS A 19 26.94 1.87 -4.25
C LYS A 19 25.78 0.94 -4.60
N SER A 20 25.39 0.09 -3.65
CA SER A 20 24.14 -0.66 -3.74
C SER A 20 22.99 0.25 -3.34
N ILE A 21 21.93 0.25 -4.14
CA ILE A 21 20.71 1.01 -3.85
C ILE A 21 19.71 0.06 -3.22
N GLU A 22 19.15 0.48 -2.09
CA GLU A 22 18.16 -0.28 -1.33
C GLU A 22 16.75 -0.01 -1.88
N TYR A 23 15.90 -1.03 -1.88
CA TYR A 23 14.52 -0.92 -2.28
C TYR A 23 13.63 -1.95 -1.59
N VAL A 24 12.32 -1.73 -1.64
CA VAL A 24 11.30 -2.72 -1.30
C VAL A 24 10.38 -2.99 -2.48
N GLU A 25 9.90 -4.22 -2.58
CA GLU A 25 8.88 -4.64 -3.52
C GLU A 25 7.50 -4.53 -2.88
N ILE A 26 6.55 -3.90 -3.57
CA ILE A 26 5.19 -3.65 -3.09
C ILE A 26 4.22 -4.29 -4.05
N GLY A 27 3.28 -5.04 -3.50
CA GLY A 27 2.26 -5.72 -4.30
C GLY A 27 2.83 -6.88 -5.10
N ALA A 28 1.93 -7.58 -5.78
CA ALA A 28 2.28 -8.59 -6.76
C ALA A 28 1.28 -8.55 -7.93
N THR A 29 1.79 -8.56 -9.14
CA THR A 29 1.05 -8.70 -10.40
C THR A 29 1.20 -10.11 -10.97
N GLU A 30 0.85 -10.29 -12.24
CA GLU A 30 1.09 -11.54 -12.95
C GLU A 30 2.54 -12.02 -12.83
N PHE A 31 2.66 -13.34 -12.71
CA PHE A 31 3.92 -14.04 -12.47
C PHE A 31 4.66 -13.59 -11.20
N TYR A 32 3.93 -13.04 -10.22
CA TYR A 32 4.47 -12.50 -8.97
C TYR A 32 5.51 -11.40 -9.17
N ARG A 33 5.40 -10.64 -10.26
CA ARG A 33 6.22 -9.44 -10.45
C ARG A 33 5.74 -8.36 -9.49
N PRO A 34 6.63 -7.56 -8.87
CA PRO A 34 6.22 -6.51 -7.97
C PRO A 34 5.34 -5.48 -8.69
N SER A 35 4.25 -5.05 -8.05
CA SER A 35 3.35 -4.03 -8.59
C SER A 35 4.01 -2.65 -8.57
N LYS A 36 4.78 -2.36 -7.53
CA LYS A 36 5.64 -1.18 -7.40
C LYS A 36 7.00 -1.57 -6.83
N ILE A 37 8.03 -0.86 -7.24
CA ILE A 37 9.36 -0.89 -6.62
C ILE A 37 9.57 0.46 -5.94
N MET A 38 9.80 0.46 -4.64
CA MET A 38 10.07 1.67 -3.87
C MET A 38 11.54 1.73 -3.49
N TRP A 39 12.26 2.63 -4.15
CA TRP A 39 13.66 2.90 -3.93
C TRP A 39 13.85 3.80 -2.72
N ILE A 40 14.88 3.53 -1.93
CA ILE A 40 15.23 4.33 -0.77
C ILE A 40 16.30 5.33 -1.18
N LYS A 41 15.97 6.63 -1.04
CA LYS A 41 16.94 7.71 -1.27
C LYS A 41 17.70 7.98 0.02
N GLY A 42 18.99 7.62 0.03
CA GLY A 42 19.87 7.76 1.20
C GLY A 42 20.22 6.39 1.76
N LYS A 43 20.40 6.30 3.09
CA LYS A 43 20.48 5.00 3.78
C LYS A 43 19.11 4.66 4.35
N SER A 44 18.69 3.41 4.24
CA SER A 44 17.48 2.87 4.87
C SER A 44 17.43 3.15 6.37
N GLN A 45 18.58 3.07 7.05
CA GLN A 45 18.77 3.41 8.47
C GLN A 45 18.36 4.84 8.84
N ASP A 46 18.31 5.76 7.86
CA ASP A 46 17.87 7.14 8.09
C ASP A 46 16.33 7.27 8.05
N LEU A 47 15.63 6.23 7.61
CA LEU A 47 14.17 6.16 7.67
C LEU A 47 13.74 5.72 9.09
N PRO A 48 12.78 6.42 9.71
CA PRO A 48 12.37 6.14 11.09
C PRO A 48 11.68 4.79 11.28
N ASN A 49 11.25 4.15 10.19
CA ASN A 49 10.56 2.85 10.20
C ASN A 49 11.44 1.70 9.71
N TYR A 50 12.74 1.94 9.64
CA TYR A 50 13.71 0.88 9.42
C TYR A 50 13.85 0.03 10.67
N SER A 51 13.58 -1.27 10.54
CA SER A 51 13.92 -2.25 11.57
C SER A 51 15.36 -2.73 11.38
N HIS A 52 16.05 -3.04 12.49
CA HIS A 52 17.43 -3.56 12.48
C HIS A 52 17.56 -4.86 11.68
N ASP A 53 16.45 -5.57 11.46
CA ASP A 53 16.39 -6.82 10.70
C ASP A 53 16.31 -6.63 9.18
N ASN A 54 16.59 -5.42 8.65
CA ASN A 54 16.50 -5.05 7.24
C ASN A 54 15.07 -5.09 6.67
N TYR A 55 14.11 -4.49 7.37
CA TYR A 55 12.74 -4.31 6.90
C TYR A 55 12.33 -2.84 6.96
N ILE A 56 11.36 -2.45 6.13
CA ILE A 56 10.57 -1.23 6.32
C ILE A 56 9.21 -1.61 6.88
N GLU A 57 8.87 -1.02 8.02
CA GLU A 57 7.58 -1.21 8.66
C GLU A 57 6.57 -0.15 8.20
N PHE A 58 5.33 -0.59 7.96
CA PHE A 58 4.21 0.28 7.63
C PHE A 58 3.15 0.25 8.74
N PRO A 59 2.52 1.40 9.06
CA PRO A 59 2.69 2.72 8.43
C PRO A 59 4.06 3.36 8.68
N ALA A 60 4.65 3.97 7.64
CA ALA A 60 5.91 4.68 7.73
C ALA A 60 5.68 6.16 8.08
N ARG A 61 6.35 6.69 9.11
CA ARG A 61 6.17 8.05 9.63
C ARG A 61 7.26 8.97 9.14
N ASN A 62 7.02 10.27 9.09
CA ASN A 62 8.03 11.28 8.73
C ASN A 62 8.83 10.93 7.46
N VAL A 63 8.09 10.57 6.40
CA VAL A 63 8.62 10.22 5.08
C VAL A 63 8.03 11.13 4.00
N ASN A 64 8.68 11.13 2.84
CA ASN A 64 8.14 11.67 1.60
C ASN A 64 8.25 10.63 0.50
N VAL A 65 7.24 10.59 -0.39
CA VAL A 65 7.21 9.64 -1.52
C VAL A 65 7.01 10.38 -2.85
N TYR A 66 7.95 10.17 -3.76
CA TYR A 66 7.90 10.65 -5.13
C TYR A 66 7.59 9.50 -6.08
N VAL A 67 6.82 9.79 -7.13
CA VAL A 67 6.58 8.83 -8.22
C VAL A 67 7.62 9.17 -9.28
N ALA A 68 8.58 8.28 -9.50
CA ALA A 68 9.62 8.46 -10.51
C ALA A 68 9.14 7.98 -11.88
N SER A 69 8.37 6.88 -11.90
CA SER A 69 7.64 6.39 -13.07
C SER A 69 6.46 5.54 -12.62
N GLU A 70 5.68 5.01 -13.56
CA GLU A 70 4.47 4.23 -13.29
C GLU A 70 4.68 3.17 -12.19
N ASN A 71 5.78 2.42 -12.23
CA ASN A 71 6.06 1.33 -11.28
C ASN A 71 7.19 1.62 -10.30
N HIS A 72 7.80 2.80 -10.37
CA HIS A 72 8.92 3.15 -9.50
C HIS A 72 8.61 4.35 -8.62
N LEU A 73 8.77 4.13 -7.31
CA LEU A 73 8.60 5.12 -6.26
C LEU A 73 9.95 5.40 -5.61
N VAL A 74 10.08 6.59 -5.02
CA VAL A 74 11.25 6.95 -4.23
C VAL A 74 10.77 7.42 -2.86
N ILE A 75 11.22 6.74 -1.80
CA ILE A 75 10.98 7.11 -0.40
C ILE A 75 12.21 7.81 0.18
N THR A 76 11.97 8.84 0.98
CA THR A 76 13.01 9.58 1.70
C THR A 76 12.45 10.12 3.01
N LYS A 77 13.30 10.68 3.86
CA LYS A 77 12.87 11.36 5.10
C LYS A 77 12.03 12.60 4.77
N GLY A 78 10.98 12.84 5.55
CA GLY A 78 10.03 13.91 5.33
C GLY A 78 9.21 14.20 6.57
N ASP A 79 8.00 14.69 6.35
CA ASP A 79 7.07 15.22 7.33
C ASP A 79 5.67 14.59 7.20
N LYS A 80 5.51 13.58 6.34
CA LYS A 80 4.24 12.88 6.11
C LYS A 80 4.29 11.44 6.59
N ASN A 81 3.12 10.86 6.73
CA ASN A 81 2.87 9.47 7.05
C ASN A 81 2.45 8.72 5.79
N LEU A 82 2.97 7.51 5.62
CA LEU A 82 2.73 6.62 4.51
C LEU A 82 2.08 5.33 5.02
N PHE A 83 0.79 5.23 4.80
CA PHE A 83 0.00 4.05 5.15
C PHE A 83 0.09 3.01 4.02
N TYR A 84 0.11 1.74 4.40
CA TYR A 84 -0.02 0.60 3.50
C TYR A 84 -1.35 -0.07 3.78
N LEU A 85 -2.18 -0.22 2.76
CA LEU A 85 -3.45 -0.93 2.87
C LEU A 85 -3.55 -1.97 1.76
N VAL A 86 -3.92 -3.20 2.09
CA VAL A 86 -4.45 -4.17 1.14
C VAL A 86 -5.83 -4.60 1.60
N VAL A 87 -6.81 -4.51 0.71
CA VAL A 87 -8.15 -5.05 0.89
C VAL A 87 -8.18 -6.41 0.20
N ASP A 88 -8.31 -7.49 0.96
CA ASP A 88 -8.28 -8.81 0.34
C ASP A 88 -9.47 -9.06 -0.60
N ALA A 89 -9.18 -9.60 -1.78
CA ALA A 89 -10.20 -10.16 -2.64
C ALA A 89 -10.74 -11.49 -2.09
N PRO A 90 -12.03 -11.79 -2.27
CA PRO A 90 -12.57 -13.12 -2.02
C PRO A 90 -11.98 -14.14 -3.02
N TYR A 91 -12.11 -15.44 -2.71
CA TYR A 91 -11.64 -16.51 -3.59
C TYR A 91 -12.26 -16.37 -4.99
N LYS A 92 -11.42 -16.36 -6.03
CA LYS A 92 -11.78 -16.11 -7.44
C LYS A 92 -12.56 -14.80 -7.68
N GLY A 93 -12.52 -13.86 -6.75
CA GLY A 93 -13.11 -12.53 -6.90
C GLY A 93 -12.05 -11.45 -7.09
N SER A 94 -12.49 -10.21 -7.02
CA SER A 94 -11.60 -9.05 -7.02
C SER A 94 -11.96 -8.12 -5.87
N SER A 95 -11.02 -7.27 -5.49
CA SER A 95 -11.32 -6.10 -4.69
C SER A 95 -10.81 -4.86 -5.40
N GLN A 96 -11.40 -3.73 -5.04
CA GLN A 96 -11.05 -2.41 -5.53
C GLN A 96 -11.07 -1.47 -4.33
N ILE A 97 -10.05 -0.62 -4.23
CA ILE A 97 -10.10 0.51 -3.32
C ILE A 97 -10.76 1.64 -4.12
N ILE A 98 -11.91 2.12 -3.67
CA ILE A 98 -12.52 3.28 -4.31
C ILE A 98 -11.72 4.49 -3.85
N TYR A 99 -10.83 4.92 -4.73
CA TYR A 99 -10.21 6.23 -4.67
C TYR A 99 -10.80 7.10 -5.79
N GLU A 100 -12.11 7.25 -5.79
CA GLU A 100 -12.72 8.44 -6.37
C GLU A 100 -12.72 9.45 -5.24
N GLN A 101 -12.05 10.61 -5.43
CA GLN A 101 -11.98 11.66 -4.41
C GLN A 101 -13.31 11.75 -3.65
N PRO A 102 -13.38 11.35 -2.36
CA PRO A 102 -14.60 11.52 -1.60
C PRO A 102 -14.81 13.02 -1.48
N SER A 103 -15.82 13.50 -2.21
CA SER A 103 -16.45 14.78 -1.96
C SER A 103 -16.55 14.96 -0.44
N SER A 104 -15.85 15.98 0.08
CA SER A 104 -15.84 16.48 1.47
C SER A 104 -14.84 15.95 2.52
N MET A 105 -14.03 14.90 2.32
CA MET A 105 -13.20 14.35 3.44
C MET A 105 -11.68 14.23 3.24
N PHE A 106 -11.13 14.56 2.07
CA PHE A 106 -9.67 14.48 1.84
C PHE A 106 -9.04 15.82 1.47
N CYS A 107 -7.82 16.01 1.98
CA CYS A 107 -7.05 17.22 1.74
C CYS A 107 -6.41 17.09 0.34
N PRO A 108 -6.39 18.13 -0.50
CA PRO A 108 -5.72 18.10 -1.81
C PRO A 108 -4.23 17.73 -1.79
N ARG A 109 -3.62 17.64 -0.60
CA ARG A 109 -2.21 17.29 -0.35
C ARG A 109 -1.97 15.80 -0.11
N ASP A 110 -3.03 15.01 0.01
CA ASP A 110 -2.98 13.56 0.17
C ASP A 110 -2.63 12.91 -1.18
N LYS A 111 -1.68 11.97 -1.19
CA LYS A 111 -1.28 11.24 -2.40
C LYS A 111 -1.56 9.76 -2.23
N VAL A 112 -2.35 9.20 -3.14
CA VAL A 112 -2.69 7.77 -3.14
C VAL A 112 -2.08 7.10 -4.36
N ILE A 113 -1.38 6.00 -4.13
CA ILE A 113 -0.74 5.18 -5.15
C ILE A 113 -1.33 3.78 -5.04
N LEU A 114 -2.13 3.41 -6.04
CA LEU A 114 -2.77 2.11 -6.10
C LEU A 114 -1.79 1.04 -6.61
N PHE A 115 -1.97 -0.18 -6.12
CA PHE A 115 -1.24 -1.36 -6.55
C PHE A 115 -2.10 -2.62 -6.44
N GLU A 116 -1.68 -3.70 -7.10
CA GLU A 116 -2.38 -4.98 -7.05
C GLU A 116 -1.61 -5.99 -6.20
N GLU A 117 -2.33 -6.97 -5.65
CA GLU A 117 -1.77 -8.10 -4.90
C GLU A 117 -2.45 -9.40 -5.37
N TYR A 118 -1.78 -10.09 -6.28
CA TYR A 118 -2.26 -11.33 -6.90
C TYR A 118 -2.12 -12.52 -5.95
N LYS A 119 -3.24 -13.20 -5.67
CA LYS A 119 -3.25 -14.42 -4.83
C LYS A 119 -2.76 -15.67 -5.54
N SER A 120 -2.54 -15.60 -6.86
CA SER A 120 -1.92 -16.66 -7.64
C SER A 120 -1.18 -16.11 -8.85
N ARG A 121 -0.32 -16.94 -9.47
CA ARG A 121 0.54 -16.55 -10.60
C ARG A 121 -0.18 -15.81 -11.75
N LYS A 122 -1.47 -16.07 -11.96
CA LYS A 122 -2.30 -15.44 -13.01
C LYS A 122 -3.53 -14.74 -12.44
N GLY A 123 -3.58 -14.45 -11.14
CA GLY A 123 -4.71 -13.79 -10.48
C GLY A 123 -5.99 -14.64 -10.37
N ARG A 124 -5.95 -15.91 -10.81
CA ARG A 124 -7.13 -16.81 -10.82
C ARG A 124 -7.75 -17.06 -9.45
N LEU A 125 -6.96 -16.93 -8.37
CA LEU A 125 -7.48 -17.10 -7.00
C LEU A 125 -8.05 -15.80 -6.43
N GLY A 126 -7.95 -14.72 -7.19
CA GLY A 126 -8.40 -13.38 -6.88
C GLY A 126 -7.26 -12.37 -6.92
N VAL A 127 -7.65 -11.12 -7.20
CA VAL A 127 -6.75 -9.96 -7.26
C VAL A 127 -7.17 -8.97 -6.19
N SER A 128 -6.36 -8.84 -5.15
CA SER A 128 -6.58 -7.88 -4.08
C SER A 128 -6.12 -6.48 -4.53
N ALA A 129 -6.85 -5.44 -4.13
CA ALA A 129 -6.45 -4.06 -4.28
C ALA A 129 -5.62 -3.59 -3.08
N GLY A 130 -4.54 -2.88 -3.38
CA GLY A 130 -3.70 -2.22 -2.41
C GLY A 130 -3.56 -0.73 -2.69
N ALA A 131 -3.27 0.04 -1.64
CA ALA A 131 -3.02 1.47 -1.71
C ALA A 131 -1.89 1.86 -0.76
N LEU A 132 -0.99 2.71 -1.25
CA LEU A 132 -0.08 3.50 -0.45
C LEU A 132 -0.65 4.90 -0.32
N ILE A 133 -0.85 5.37 0.90
CA ILE A 133 -1.52 6.66 1.17
C ILE A 133 -0.55 7.55 1.94
N LEU A 134 -0.05 8.59 1.28
CA LEU A 134 0.84 9.59 1.85
C LEU A 134 0.04 10.82 2.29
N THR A 135 0.05 11.14 3.58
CA THR A 135 -0.75 12.21 4.20
C THR A 135 -0.02 12.81 5.40
N ASP A 136 -0.34 14.05 5.78
CA ASP A 136 0.11 14.66 7.04
C ASP A 136 -0.75 14.24 8.26
N LYS A 137 -1.82 13.48 8.02
CA LYS A 137 -2.75 13.02 9.06
C LYS A 137 -2.23 11.81 9.81
N GLU A 138 -2.69 11.65 11.05
CA GLU A 138 -2.48 10.46 11.88
C GLU A 138 -3.58 9.40 11.70
N ARG A 139 -4.63 9.70 10.92
CA ARG A 139 -5.72 8.76 10.64
C ARG A 139 -6.16 8.90 9.19
N ILE A 140 -6.52 7.78 8.58
CA ILE A 140 -7.08 7.74 7.22
C ILE A 140 -8.37 6.94 7.21
N ARG A 141 -9.39 7.47 6.53
CA ARG A 141 -10.59 6.70 6.20
C ARG A 141 -10.43 6.17 4.78
N VAL A 142 -10.76 4.91 4.53
CA VAL A 142 -10.66 4.32 3.19
C VAL A 142 -11.93 3.58 2.86
N GLU A 143 -12.47 3.90 1.69
CA GLU A 143 -13.60 3.20 1.12
C GLU A 143 -13.12 2.12 0.13
N TRP A 144 -13.81 0.98 0.12
CA TRP A 144 -13.45 -0.14 -0.74
C TRP A 144 -14.69 -0.91 -1.21
N ILE A 145 -14.51 -1.64 -2.30
CA ILE A 145 -15.46 -2.61 -2.84
C ILE A 145 -14.77 -3.97 -3.01
N ARG A 146 -15.49 -5.05 -2.69
CA ARG A 146 -15.14 -6.43 -3.03
C ARG A 146 -16.22 -7.00 -3.92
N LYS A 147 -15.82 -7.74 -4.96
CA LYS A 147 -16.72 -8.49 -5.83
C LYS A 147 -16.38 -9.96 -5.78
N LYS A 148 -17.38 -10.79 -5.49
CA LYS A 148 -17.26 -12.26 -5.49
C LYS A 148 -17.49 -12.82 -6.90
N GLU A 149 -17.05 -14.04 -7.15
CA GLU A 149 -17.25 -14.74 -8.44
C GLU A 149 -18.75 -14.86 -8.80
N ASN A 150 -19.61 -15.02 -7.79
CA ASN A 150 -21.06 -15.12 -7.95
C ASN A 150 -21.77 -13.77 -8.24
N GLY A 151 -21.03 -12.68 -8.41
CA GLY A 151 -21.58 -11.35 -8.70
C GLY A 151 -21.94 -10.51 -7.46
N GLN A 152 -22.00 -11.11 -6.26
CA GLN A 152 -22.27 -10.39 -5.02
C GLN A 152 -21.19 -9.34 -4.75
N THR A 153 -21.62 -8.14 -4.37
CA THR A 153 -20.74 -7.01 -4.12
C THR A 153 -20.84 -6.57 -2.66
N GLU A 154 -19.69 -6.34 -2.04
CA GLU A 154 -19.58 -5.78 -0.69
C GLU A 154 -18.90 -4.42 -0.81
N ARG A 155 -19.44 -3.41 -0.14
CA ARG A 155 -18.82 -2.09 0.00
C ARG A 155 -18.51 -1.87 1.46
N GLY A 156 -17.41 -1.19 1.77
CA GLY A 156 -17.13 -0.85 3.15
C GLY A 156 -16.23 0.35 3.32
N ASN A 157 -16.18 0.81 4.56
CA ASN A 157 -15.32 1.90 5.02
C ASN A 157 -14.51 1.43 6.21
N ILE A 158 -13.23 1.76 6.23
CA ILE A 158 -12.35 1.51 7.39
C ILE A 158 -11.67 2.81 7.81
N LEU A 159 -11.50 2.99 9.12
CA LEU A 159 -10.68 4.06 9.70
C LEU A 159 -9.41 3.42 10.26
N ILE A 160 -8.25 3.86 9.80
CA ILE A 160 -6.94 3.34 10.18
C ILE A 160 -6.16 4.44 10.90
N ASP A 161 -5.56 4.12 12.05
CA ASP A 161 -4.70 5.03 12.79
C ASP A 161 -3.22 4.95 12.37
N ILE A 162 -2.40 5.85 12.90
CA ILE A 162 -0.98 5.96 12.58
C ILE A 162 -0.12 4.77 13.05
N ASN A 163 -0.71 3.88 13.84
CA ASN A 163 -0.09 2.61 14.20
C ASN A 163 -0.46 1.51 13.20
N GLY A 164 -1.39 1.76 12.28
CA GLY A 164 -1.93 0.77 11.34
C GLY A 164 -3.08 -0.04 11.93
N ASP A 165 -3.63 0.35 13.08
CA ASP A 165 -4.80 -0.31 13.67
C ASP A 165 -6.07 0.14 12.97
N ILE A 166 -6.97 -0.81 12.69
CA ILE A 166 -8.33 -0.51 12.24
C ILE A 166 -9.15 -0.17 13.48
N ILE A 167 -9.58 1.08 13.59
CA ILE A 167 -10.32 1.60 14.75
C ILE A 167 -11.82 1.65 14.50
N GLU A 168 -12.25 1.70 13.24
CA GLU A 168 -13.65 1.59 12.84
C GLU A 168 -13.76 0.80 11.53
N GLU A 169 -14.81 0.00 11.40
CA GLU A 169 -15.14 -0.75 10.19
C GLU A 169 -16.66 -0.78 9.97
N GLU A 170 -17.08 -0.43 8.76
CA GLU A 170 -18.46 -0.54 8.31
C GLU A 170 -18.50 -1.34 7.00
N ILE A 171 -19.40 -2.33 6.91
CA ILE A 171 -19.61 -3.14 5.70
C ILE A 171 -21.08 -3.10 5.33
N ILE A 172 -21.35 -2.85 4.05
CA ILE A 172 -22.66 -2.85 3.43
C ILE A 172 -22.65 -3.90 2.32
N MET A 173 -23.63 -4.80 2.35
CA MET A 173 -23.87 -5.76 1.27
C MET A 173 -24.70 -5.06 0.20
N LEU A 174 -24.25 -5.11 -1.06
CA LEU A 174 -25.01 -4.63 -2.20
C LEU A 174 -25.67 -5.85 -2.88
N GLU A 175 -26.97 -5.75 -3.08
CA GLU A 175 -27.77 -6.73 -3.84
C GLU A 175 -27.54 -6.62 -5.34
#